data_AF-A0A5I6I3L5-F1
#
_entry.id   AF-A0A5I6I3L5-F1
#
_cell.length_a   1.000
_cell.length_b   1.000
_cell.length_c   1.000
_cell.angle_alpha   90.00
_cell.angle_beta   90.00
_cell.angle_gamma   90.00
#
_symmetry.space_group_name_H-M   'P 1'
#
loop_
_entity.id
_entity.type
_entity.pdbx_description
1 polymer ?
#
loop_
_entity_poly.entity_id
_entity_poly.type
_entity_poly.pdbx_seq_one_letter_code
_entity_poly.pdbx_strand_id
1 'polypeptide(L)' 'LTGHSFRHTMSTILHDHGFESAWIEMQLAHVDKNSIRGIYNHAHYLKGRGKMLQWYASYLID' A
#
# COMPACT_ATOMS: atom_id res chain seq x y z
N LEU A 1 -5.24 10.18 17.10
CA LEU A 1 -4.51 9.73 15.89
C LEU A 1 -5.33 10.16 14.68
N THR A 2 -4.94 11.22 13.96
CA THR A 2 -5.68 11.61 12.74
C THR A 2 -5.30 10.66 11.61
N GLY A 3 -6.19 10.47 10.61
CA GLY A 3 -5.88 9.63 9.45
C GLY A 3 -4.62 10.06 8.69
N HIS A 4 -4.20 11.32 8.85
CA HIS A 4 -2.94 11.83 8.31
C HIS A 4 -1.71 11.22 8.99
N SER A 5 -1.71 11.13 10.33
CA SER A 5 -0.63 10.45 11.06
C SER A 5 -0.53 8.97 10.66
N PHE A 6 -1.67 8.30 10.46
CA PHE A 6 -1.69 6.90 10.02
C PHE A 6 -1.07 6.70 8.64
N ARG A 7 -1.39 7.55 7.65
CA ARG A 7 -0.82 7.47 6.30
C ARG A 7 0.69 7.69 6.29
N HIS A 8 1.16 8.70 7.03
CA HIS A 8 2.60 8.98 7.13
C HIS A 8 3.38 7.83 7.78
N THR A 9 2.88 7.30 8.89
CA THR A 9 3.50 6.17 9.58
C THR A 9 3.53 4.93 8.69
N MET A 10 2.41 4.58 8.06
CA MET A 10 2.32 3.44 7.15
C MET A 10 3.24 3.59 5.93
N SER A 11 3.28 4.77 5.31
CA SER A 11 4.19 5.06 4.18
C SER A 11 5.65 4.87 4.58
N THR A 12 6.06 5.42 5.73
CA THR A 12 7.44 5.35 6.21
C THR A 12 7.87 3.91 6.45
N ILE A 13 7.08 3.14 7.19
CA ILE A 13 7.40 1.73 7.53
C ILE A 13 7.51 0.88 6.26
N LEU A 14 6.59 1.05 5.31
CA LEU A 14 6.57 0.24 4.09
C LEU A 14 7.72 0.59 3.15
N HIS A 15 8.12 1.87 3.06
CA HIS A 15 9.29 2.27 2.29
C HIS A 15 10.59 1.79 2.92
N ASP A 16 10.70 1.85 4.26
CA ASP A 16 11.88 1.37 4.99
C ASP A 16 12.08 -0.14 4.81
N HIS A 17 10.99 -0.91 4.77
CA HIS A 17 11.01 -2.34 4.45
C HIS A 17 11.20 -2.64 2.93
N GLY A 18 11.35 -1.61 2.09
CA GLY A 18 11.67 -1.77 0.68
C GLY A 18 10.52 -2.26 -0.20
N PHE A 19 9.27 -2.05 0.21
CA PHE A 19 8.12 -2.33 -0.66
C PHE A 19 8.05 -1.34 -1.83
N GLU A 20 7.52 -1.81 -2.94
CA GLU A 20 7.39 -1.03 -4.17
C GLU A 20 6.51 0.22 -3.94
N SER A 21 7.04 1.39 -4.30
CA SER A 21 6.34 2.68 -4.13
C SER A 21 4.96 2.67 -4.79
N ALA A 22 4.82 2.02 -5.95
CA ALA A 22 3.52 1.90 -6.61
C ALA A 22 2.46 1.19 -5.75
N TRP A 23 2.86 0.21 -4.93
CA TRP A 23 1.94 -0.52 -4.05
C TRP A 23 1.52 0.32 -2.85
N ILE A 24 2.47 1.06 -2.28
CA ILE A 24 2.26 1.97 -1.15
C ILE A 24 1.33 3.10 -1.56
N GLU A 25 1.62 3.77 -2.67
CA GLU A 25 0.81 4.87 -3.19
C GLU A 25 -0.61 4.40 -3.56
N MET A 26 -0.76 3.24 -4.20
CA MET A 26 -2.09 2.67 -4.48
C MET A 26 -2.88 2.32 -3.20
N GLN A 27 -2.21 2.02 -2.09
CA GLN A 27 -2.85 1.73 -0.83
C GLN A 27 -3.23 3.00 -0.05
N LEU A 28 -2.44 4.06 -0.18
CA LEU A 28 -2.63 5.33 0.52
C LEU A 28 -3.50 6.32 -0.26
N ALA A 29 -3.59 6.17 -1.59
CA ALA A 29 -4.39 7.02 -2.47
C ALA A 29 -5.86 7.00 -2.05
N HIS A 30 -6.34 8.12 -1.52
CA HIS A 30 -7.74 8.31 -1.17
C HIS A 30 -8.51 8.63 -2.45
N VAL A 31 -8.95 7.59 -3.16
CA VAL A 31 -9.83 7.68 -4.33
C VAL A 31 -9.30 8.66 -5.40
N ASP A 32 -8.22 8.30 -6.11
CA ASP A 32 -7.91 9.00 -7.36
C ASP A 32 -8.49 8.26 -8.56
N LYS A 33 -9.34 8.99 -9.29
CA LYS A 33 -10.16 8.56 -10.43
C LYS A 33 -9.29 8.28 -11.65
N ASN A 34 -8.55 7.19 -11.67
CA ASN A 34 -7.98 6.68 -12.92
C ASN A 34 -8.27 5.20 -13.12
N SER A 35 -9.55 4.96 -13.43
CA SER A 35 -10.13 3.74 -14.00
C SER A 35 -9.47 3.24 -15.32
N ILE A 36 -8.29 3.74 -15.72
CA ILE A 36 -7.80 3.67 -17.12
C ILE A 36 -6.38 3.06 -17.24
N ARG A 37 -5.84 2.39 -16.22
CA ARG A 37 -4.58 1.61 -16.37
C ARG A 37 -4.70 0.15 -15.96
N GLY A 38 -5.54 -0.56 -16.72
CA GLY A 38 -5.20 -1.90 -17.19
C GLY A 38 -5.63 -3.05 -16.29
N ILE A 39 -6.72 -3.69 -16.69
CA ILE A 39 -7.22 -5.00 -16.25
C ILE A 39 -6.12 -6.09 -16.26
N TYR A 40 -5.00 -5.89 -16.97
CA TYR A 40 -3.84 -6.78 -17.02
C TYR A 40 -2.77 -6.56 -15.92
N ASN A 41 -2.79 -5.41 -15.22
CA ASN A 41 -1.86 -5.11 -14.13
C ASN A 41 -2.48 -5.35 -12.74
N HIS A 42 -3.81 -5.43 -12.67
CA HIS A 42 -4.56 -5.58 -11.43
C HIS A 42 -4.19 -6.88 -10.68
N ALA A 43 -4.09 -8.02 -11.37
CA ALA A 43 -3.74 -9.29 -10.72
C ALA A 43 -2.31 -9.31 -10.15
N HIS A 44 -1.35 -8.69 -10.86
CA HIS A 44 0.05 -8.63 -10.42
C HIS A 44 0.21 -7.69 -9.23
N TYR A 45 -0.41 -6.51 -9.28
CA TYR A 45 -0.37 -5.54 -8.19
C TYR A 45 -1.16 -5.98 -6.96
N LEU A 46 -2.30 -6.66 -7.13
CA LEU A 46 -3.09 -7.18 -6.01
C LEU A 46 -2.31 -8.18 -5.17
N LYS A 47 -1.56 -9.08 -5.80
CA LYS A 47 -0.77 -10.08 -5.07
C LYS A 47 0.39 -9.44 -4.29
N GLY A 48 1.09 -8.47 -4.88
CA GLY A 48 2.14 -7.71 -4.21
C GLY A 48 1.60 -6.87 -3.05
N ARG A 49 0.53 -6.12 -3.28
CA ARG A 49 -0.16 -5.33 -2.25
C ARG A 49 -0.72 -6.19 -1.12
N GLY A 50 -1.28 -7.36 -1.44
CA GLY A 50 -1.80 -8.29 -0.44
C GLY A 50 -0.69 -8.80 0.49
N LYS A 51 0.47 -9.18 -0.07
CA LYS A 51 1.65 -9.57 0.73
C LYS A 51 2.16 -8.43 1.60
N MET A 52 2.24 -7.22 1.04
CA MET A 52 2.66 -6.02 1.76
C MET A 52 1.74 -5.74 2.96
N LEU A 53 0.42 -5.78 2.76
CA LEU A 53 -0.54 -5.56 3.84
C LEU A 53 -0.54 -6.67 4.88
N GLN A 54 -0.36 -7.92 4.46
CA GLN A 54 -0.24 -9.05 5.37
C GLN A 54 1.01 -8.90 6.25
N TRP A 55 2.14 -8.53 5.64
CA TRP A 55 3.36 -8.24 6.37
C TRP A 55 3.19 -7.07 7.35
N TYR A 56 2.57 -5.98 6.90
CA TYR A 56 2.32 -4.82 7.76
C TYR A 56 1.41 -5.18 8.95
N ALA A 57 0.39 -6.02 8.73
CA ALA A 57 -0.46 -6.51 9.81
C ALA A 57 0.32 -7.36 10.82
N SER A 58 1.23 -8.23 10.36
CA SER A 58 2.12 -9.00 11.24
C SER A 58 3.06 -8.08 12.03
N TYR A 59 3.66 -7.08 11.38
CA TYR A 59 4.54 -6.09 12.03
C TYR A 59 3.84 -5.29 13.15
N LEU A 60 2.53 -5.08 13.07
CA LEU A 60 1.77 -4.36 14.10
C LEU A 60 1.32 -5.24 15.27
N ILE A 61 1.34 -6.56 15.11
CA ILE A 61 0.81 -7.54 16.08
C ILE A 61 1.96 -8.22 16.86
N ASP A 62 3.17 -8.24 16.32
CA ASP A 62 4.42 -8.49 17.07
C ASP A 62 4.81 -7.29 17.95
#